data_AF-A0A0R1XBY0-F1
#
_entry.id   AF-A0A0R1XBY0-F1
#
_cell.length_a   1.000
_cell.length_b   1.000
_cell.length_c   1.000
_cell.angle_alpha   90.00
_cell.angle_beta   90.00
_cell.angle_gamma   90.00
#
_symmetry.space_group_name_H-M   'P 1'
#
loop_
_entity.id
_entity.type
_entity.pdbx_description
1 polymer ?
#
loop_
_entity_poly.entity_id
_entity_poly.type
_entity_poly.pdbx_seq_one_letter_code
_entity_poly.pdbx_strand_id
1 'polypeptide(L)'
;MEKAGIAQRIRDEKGNERYDYFQSLNDAETILLIDSWRDQAALDAHHASPMMDELAALREKYDLHMKVERYVTDEQGMPAGDQKFIRK
;
A
#
# COMPACT_ATOMS: atom_id res chain seq x y z
N MET A 1 1.56 0.29 13.11
CA MET A 1 1.31 1.15 11.93
C MET A 1 0.34 2.28 12.28
N GLU A 2 -0.98 2.04 12.35
CA GLU A 2 -1.98 3.11 12.58
C GLU A 2 -1.86 3.83 13.93
N LYS A 3 -2.01 3.10 15.05
CA LYS A 3 -1.99 3.71 16.40
C LYS A 3 -0.70 4.45 16.74
N ALA A 4 0.41 4.04 16.12
CA ALA A 4 1.72 4.66 16.31
C ALA A 4 1.94 5.89 15.41
N GLY A 5 0.97 6.26 14.57
CA GLY A 5 1.08 7.39 13.63
C GLY A 5 1.99 7.15 12.44
N ILE A 6 2.62 5.96 12.32
CA ILE A 6 3.55 5.64 11.24
C ILE A 6 2.84 5.65 9.88
N ALA A 7 1.65 5.03 9.80
CA ALA A 7 0.86 5.03 8.57
C ALA A 7 0.50 6.45 8.13
N GLN A 8 0.15 7.33 9.07
CA GLN A 8 -0.16 8.72 8.76
C GLN A 8 1.07 9.47 8.23
N ARG A 9 2.24 9.30 8.85
CA ARG A 9 3.48 9.91 8.38
C ARG A 9 3.80 9.50 6.94
N ILE A 10 3.54 8.25 6.56
CA ILE A 10 3.74 7.77 5.17
C ILE A 10 2.72 8.39 4.22
N ARG A 11 1.44 8.48 4.63
CA ARG A 11 0.41 9.20 3.85
C ARG A 11 0.77 10.66 3.59
N ASP A 12 1.47 11.29 4.53
CA ASP A 12 1.91 12.68 4.43
C ASP A 12 3.19 12.85 3.56
N GLU A 13 3.81 11.76 3.11
CA GLU A 13 4.97 11.82 2.22
C GLU A 13 4.61 12.33 0.82
N LYS A 14 5.52 13.11 0.24
CA LYS A 14 5.28 13.73 -1.07
C LYS A 14 5.11 12.65 -2.15
N GLY A 15 3.93 12.62 -2.75
CA GLY A 15 3.61 11.70 -3.84
C GLY A 15 3.01 10.38 -3.38
N ASN A 16 2.77 10.19 -2.08
CA ASN A 16 1.87 9.14 -1.62
C ASN A 16 0.45 9.48 -2.10
N GLU A 17 -0.21 8.51 -2.73
CA GLU A 17 -1.60 8.64 -3.17
C GLU A 17 -2.53 7.80 -2.28
N ARG A 18 -1.99 6.70 -1.74
CA ARG A 18 -2.75 5.78 -0.89
C ARG A 18 -1.81 4.96 -0.03
N TYR A 19 -2.18 4.78 1.23
CA TYR A 19 -1.51 3.86 2.15
C TYR A 19 -2.55 3.24 3.09
N ASP A 20 -3.16 2.14 2.65
CA ASP A 20 -4.32 1.53 3.30
C ASP A 20 -4.09 0.06 3.64
N TYR A 21 -4.59 -0.36 4.80
CA TYR A 21 -4.56 -1.76 5.23
C TYR A 21 -5.94 -2.40 5.14
N PHE A 22 -5.98 -3.63 4.64
CA PHE A 22 -7.16 -4.48 4.59
C PHE A 22 -6.84 -5.82 5.25
N GLN A 23 -7.71 -6.28 6.14
CA GLN A 23 -7.58 -7.62 6.71
C GLN A 23 -8.20 -8.63 5.76
N SER A 24 -7.51 -9.75 5.52
CA SER A 24 -8.10 -10.84 4.75
C SER A 24 -9.26 -11.48 5.51
N LEU A 25 -10.33 -11.78 4.79
CA LEU A 25 -11.50 -12.44 5.37
C LEU A 25 -11.31 -13.95 5.54
N ASN A 26 -10.41 -14.57 4.77
CA ASN A 26 -10.15 -16.01 4.84
C ASN A 26 -8.96 -16.38 5.74
N ASP A 27 -8.16 -15.39 6.13
CA ASP A 27 -6.99 -15.54 6.98
C ASP A 27 -6.79 -14.25 7.81
N ALA A 28 -7.13 -14.31 9.09
CA ALA A 28 -7.10 -13.16 9.97
C ALA A 28 -5.68 -12.63 10.24
N GLU A 29 -4.65 -13.44 9.99
CA GLU A 29 -3.24 -13.07 10.17
C GLU A 29 -2.64 -12.41 8.93
N THR A 30 -3.34 -12.48 7.79
CA THR A 30 -2.92 -11.83 6.55
C THR A 30 -3.52 -10.44 6.40
N ILE A 31 -2.64 -9.46 6.18
CA ILE A 31 -3.00 -8.09 5.85
C ILE A 31 -2.54 -7.77 4.42
N LEU A 32 -3.44 -7.19 3.62
CA LEU A 32 -3.08 -6.52 2.38
C LEU A 32 -2.78 -5.05 2.68
N LEU A 33 -1.59 -4.59 2.31
CA LEU A 33 -1.24 -3.18 2.25
C LEU A 33 -1.35 -2.70 0.79
N ILE A 34 -2.20 -1.71 0.54
CA ILE A 34 -2.20 -0.95 -0.71
C ILE A 34 -1.31 0.26 -0.53
N ASP A 35 -0.18 0.25 -1.23
CA ASP A 35 0.84 1.29 -1.19
C ASP A 35 0.97 1.93 -2.59
N SER A 36 0.24 3.02 -2.81
CA SER A 36 0.14 3.71 -4.10
C SER A 36 0.91 5.01 -4.09
N TRP A 37 1.73 5.20 -5.10
CA TRP A 37 2.56 6.38 -5.29
C TRP A 37 2.36 6.93 -6.68
N ARG A 38 2.38 8.26 -6.79
CA ARG A 38 2.18 8.99 -8.05
C ARG A 38 3.08 8.51 -9.17
N ASP A 39 4.34 8.21 -8.83
CA ASP A 39 5.35 7.79 -9.79
C ASP A 39 6.45 6.98 -9.08
N GLN A 40 7.28 6.30 -9.88
CA GLN A 40 8.39 5.49 -9.36
C GLN A 40 9.40 6.34 -8.59
N ALA A 41 9.61 7.61 -8.96
CA ALA A 41 10.56 8.47 -8.26
C ALA A 41 10.09 8.82 -6.85
N ALA A 42 8.79 9.02 -6.64
CA ALA A 42 8.20 9.18 -5.31
C ALA A 42 8.33 7.92 -4.46
N LEU A 43 8.06 6.74 -5.05
CA LEU A 43 8.26 5.46 -4.37
C LEU A 43 9.75 5.20 -4.03
N ASP A 44 10.67 5.53 -4.93
CA ASP A 44 12.11 5.38 -4.69
C ASP A 44 12.58 6.32 -3.56
N ALA A 45 12.05 7.55 -3.52
CA ALA A 45 12.32 8.49 -2.42
C ALA A 45 11.79 7.96 -1.08
N HIS A 46 10.61 7.36 -1.07
CA HIS A 46 10.05 6.67 0.11
C HIS A 46 10.95 5.51 0.55
N HIS A 47 11.36 4.64 -0.38
CA HIS A 47 12.24 3.50 -0.09
C HIS A 47 13.64 3.90 0.41
N ALA A 48 14.13 5.08 0.02
CA ALA A 48 15.40 5.61 0.52
C ALA A 48 15.24 6.41 1.84
N SER A 49 14.01 6.59 2.32
CA SER A 49 13.76 7.38 3.53
C SER A 49 14.10 6.60 4.81
N PRO A 50 14.42 7.29 5.92
CA PRO A 50 14.59 6.66 7.23
C PRO A 50 13.35 5.91 7.73
N MET A 51 12.17 6.14 7.12
CA MET A 51 10.95 5.40 7.44
C MET A 51 11.12 3.90 7.19
N MET A 52 11.91 3.52 6.19
CA MET A 52 12.13 2.11 5.87
C MET A 52 12.85 1.35 7.00
N ASP A 53 13.68 2.02 7.78
CA ASP A 53 14.33 1.40 8.95
C ASP A 53 13.29 1.12 10.06
N GLU A 54 12.36 2.06 10.30
CA GLU A 54 11.24 1.87 11.23
C GLU A 54 10.34 0.70 10.77
N LEU A 55 10.05 0.62 9.46
CA LEU A 55 9.26 -0.47 8.88
C LEU A 55 9.98 -1.82 8.95
N ALA A 56 11.28 -1.86 8.67
CA ALA A 56 12.09 -3.07 8.76
C ALA A 56 12.11 -3.62 10.19
N ALA A 57 12.32 -2.76 11.19
CA ALA A 57 12.30 -3.16 12.60
C ALA A 57 10.93 -3.74 13.02
N LEU A 58 9.82 -3.21 12.49
CA LEU A 58 8.49 -3.76 12.75
C LEU A 58 8.28 -5.11 12.06
N ARG A 59 8.74 -5.27 10.82
CA ARG A 59 8.66 -6.53 10.08
C ARG A 59 9.43 -7.63 10.80
N GLU A 60 10.64 -7.32 11.28
CA GLU A 60 11.43 -8.26 12.07
C GLU A 60 10.75 -8.59 13.41
N LYS A 61 10.30 -7.57 14.16
CA LYS A 61 9.66 -7.75 15.46
C LYS A 61 8.45 -8.69 15.42
N TYR A 62 7.65 -8.62 14.36
CA TYR A 62 6.44 -9.42 14.20
C TYR A 62 6.61 -10.59 13.23
N ASP A 63 7.84 -10.87 12.79
CA ASP A 63 8.16 -11.92 11.81
C ASP A 63 7.25 -11.89 10.57
N LEU A 64 7.06 -10.70 10.00
CA LEU A 64 6.17 -10.50 8.85
C LEU A 64 6.83 -10.99 7.57
N HIS A 65 6.19 -11.94 6.89
CA HIS A 65 6.62 -12.42 5.59
C HIS A 65 5.83 -11.73 4.48
N MET A 66 6.55 -11.15 3.53
CA MET A 66 5.93 -10.32 2.48
C MET A 66 5.85 -11.05 1.15
N LYS A 67 4.69 -10.97 0.51
CA LYS A 67 4.52 -11.17 -0.93
C LYS A 67 4.22 -9.81 -1.55
N VAL A 68 5.00 -9.40 -2.54
CA VAL A 68 4.86 -8.08 -3.19
C VAL A 68 4.46 -8.25 -4.63
N GLU A 69 3.39 -7.56 -5.02
CA GLU A 69 2.89 -7.50 -6.40
C GLU A 69 2.78 -6.03 -6.79
N ARG A 70 3.17 -5.70 -8.02
CA ARG A 70 3.08 -4.34 -8.55
C ARG A 70 2.02 -4.28 -9.63
N TYR A 71 1.06 -3.39 -9.42
CA TYR A 71 0.00 -3.07 -10.38
C TYR A 71 0.21 -1.68 -10.95
N VAL A 72 -0.22 -1.47 -12.18
CA VAL A 72 -0.27 -0.16 -12.81
C VAL A 72 -1.72 0.18 -13.10
N THR A 73 -2.08 1.45 -12.95
CA THR A 73 -3.42 1.93 -13.29
C THR A 73 -3.66 1.73 -14.79
N ASP A 74 -4.80 1.15 -15.13
CA ASP A 74 -5.23 1.07 -16.52
C ASP A 74 -5.72 2.46 -16.97
N GLU A 75 -4.88 3.17 -17.72
CA GLU A 75 -5.18 4.50 -18.25
C GLU A 75 -6.30 4.47 -19.32
N GLN A 76 -6.58 3.31 -19.91
CA GLN A 76 -7.69 3.17 -20.86
C GLN A 76 -9.04 3.10 -20.15
N GLY A 77 -9.02 2.96 -18.82
CA GLY A 77 -10.20 2.88 -17.98
C GLY A 77 -10.94 1.56 -18.15
N MET A 78 -12.05 1.46 -17.43
CA MET A 78 -12.84 0.23 -17.40
C MET A 78 -13.64 0.04 -18.70
N PRO A 79 -13.61 -1.15 -19.32
CA PRO A 79 -14.45 -1.46 -20.47
C PRO A 79 -15.93 -1.17 -20.20
N ALA A 80 -16.62 -0.56 -21.18
CA ALA A 80 -18.05 -0.23 -21.04
C ALA A 80 -18.91 -1.46 -20.73
N GLY A 81 -18.51 -2.63 -21.23
CA GLY A 81 -19.18 -3.91 -20.97
C GLY A 81 -19.14 -4.35 -19.50
N ASP A 82 -18.19 -3.85 -18.71
CA ASP A 82 -18.02 -4.22 -17.31
C ASP A 82 -18.93 -3.42 -16.39
N GLN A 83 -19.43 -2.26 -16.85
CA GLN A 83 -20.33 -1.41 -16.06
C GLN A 83 -21.59 -2.15 -15.58
N LYS A 84 -22.05 -3.16 -16.32
CA LYS A 84 -23.21 -3.99 -15.95
C LYS A 84 -23.00 -4.83 -14.68
N PHE A 85 -21.75 -5.05 -14.27
CA PHE A 85 -21.42 -5.81 -13.07
C PHE A 85 -21.20 -4.93 -11.84
N ILE A 86 -21.14 -3.61 -12.01
CA ILE A 86 -20.85 -2.67 -10.93
C ILE A 86 -22.13 -1.99 -10.49
N ARG A 87 -22.47 -2.17 -9.22
CA ARG A 87 -23.53 -1.42 -8.56
C ARG A 87 -22.91 -0.17 -7.94
N LYS A 88 -23.37 1.00 -8.37
CA LYS A 88 -22.98 2.30 -7.80
C LYS A 88 -23.78 2.61 -6.55
#